data_AF-A0AAV7XW00-F1
#
_entry.id   AF-A0AAV7XW00-F1
#
_cell.length_a   1.000
_cell.length_b   1.000
_cell.length_c   1.000
_cell.angle_alpha   90.00
_cell.angle_beta   90.00
_cell.angle_gamma   90.00
#
_symmetry.space_group_name_H-M   'P 1'
#
loop_
_entity.id
_entity.type
_entity.pdbx_description
1 polymer ?
#
loop_
_entity_poly.entity_id
_entity_poly.type
_entity_poly.pdbx_seq_one_letter_code
_entity_poly.pdbx_strand_id
1 'polypeptide(L)'
;MVALCCLAVVSGQQRYANILKLSSDVGPDGQFQYAYQTEDGISSEARGTLVNSNARDAEGPATAVTGQYSYTGPDGQVYTVSYVADENGYRASGAHLPQPHPIPEAIQKSLELNARSPQSESGFQQSYQQRAAFAAPASPSSSRPSPVSSRRAAASSSAPGRPCP
;
A
#
# COMPACT_ATOMS: atom_id res chain seq x y z
N MET A 1 27.46 59.39 1.88
CA MET A 1 28.06 58.06 2.18
C MET A 1 27.06 57.00 1.76
N VAL A 2 27.27 56.39 0.59
CA VAL A 2 26.48 55.23 0.17
C VAL A 2 27.18 54.00 0.72
N ALA A 3 26.58 53.39 1.74
CA ALA A 3 27.04 52.14 2.31
C ALA A 3 26.80 51.02 1.28
N LEU A 4 27.87 50.65 0.59
CA LEU A 4 27.95 49.46 -0.25
C LEU A 4 27.83 48.25 0.68
N CYS A 5 26.60 47.76 0.84
CA CYS A 5 26.31 46.54 1.57
C CYS A 5 26.98 45.37 0.83
N CYS A 6 28.08 44.85 1.39
CA CYS A 6 28.75 43.66 0.89
C CYS A 6 27.75 42.50 0.91
N LEU A 7 27.22 42.14 -0.26
CA LEU A 7 26.57 40.85 -0.45
C LEU A 7 27.62 39.76 -0.21
N ALA A 8 27.60 39.18 0.99
CA ALA A 8 28.31 37.94 1.25
C ALA A 8 27.65 36.86 0.39
N VAL A 9 28.22 36.62 -0.79
CA VAL A 9 28.00 35.39 -1.54
C VAL A 9 28.50 34.25 -0.64
N VAL A 10 27.55 33.54 0.00
CA VAL A 10 27.79 32.19 0.48
C VAL A 10 27.94 31.34 -0.77
N SER A 11 29.19 31.17 -1.20
CA SER A 11 29.55 30.15 -2.16
C SER A 11 29.45 28.80 -1.46
N GLY A 12 28.29 28.15 -1.56
CA GLY A 12 28.18 26.72 -1.29
C GLY A 12 29.19 26.02 -2.20
N GLN A 13 30.29 25.54 -1.63
CA GLN A 13 31.28 24.81 -2.40
C GLN A 13 30.60 23.56 -2.95
N GLN A 14 30.44 23.51 -4.27
CA GLN A 14 30.19 22.28 -5.01
C GLN A 14 31.39 21.35 -4.76
N ARG A 15 31.31 20.57 -3.69
CA ARG A 15 32.26 19.50 -3.39
C ARG A 15 31.92 18.36 -4.34
N TYR A 16 32.73 18.19 -5.37
CA TYR A 16 32.69 16.99 -6.18
C TYR A 16 33.29 15.86 -5.36
N ALA A 17 32.52 14.79 -5.16
CA ALA A 17 32.92 13.59 -4.44
C ALA A 17 33.33 12.50 -5.43
N ASN A 18 34.54 11.99 -5.33
CA ASN A 18 34.95 10.79 -6.04
C ASN A 18 34.23 9.56 -5.49
N ILE A 19 33.89 8.62 -6.38
CA ILE A 19 33.34 7.32 -6.01
C ILE A 19 34.52 6.40 -5.65
N LEU A 20 34.60 6.00 -4.38
CA LEU A 20 35.61 5.07 -3.87
C LEU A 20 35.28 3.62 -4.26
N LYS A 21 34.00 3.26 -4.21
CA LYS A 21 33.52 1.92 -4.53
C LYS A 21 32.22 2.01 -5.31
N LEU A 22 32.11 1.20 -6.36
CA LEU A 22 30.89 0.97 -7.11
C LEU A 22 30.78 -0.53 -7.37
N SER A 23 29.65 -1.10 -6.98
CA SER A 23 29.27 -2.48 -7.24
C SER A 23 27.87 -2.46 -7.84
N SER A 24 27.70 -3.12 -8.97
CA SER A 24 26.40 -3.27 -9.62
C SER A 24 26.37 -4.68 -10.19
N ASP A 25 25.40 -5.47 -9.75
CA ASP A 25 25.21 -6.84 -10.21
C ASP A 25 23.73 -7.06 -10.48
N VAL A 26 23.43 -7.68 -11.62
CA VAL A 26 22.08 -7.93 -12.09
C VAL A 26 22.01 -9.41 -12.44
N GLY A 27 21.21 -10.14 -11.68
CA GLY A 27 20.97 -11.56 -11.88
C GLY A 27 20.00 -11.82 -13.05
N PRO A 28 20.09 -13.02 -13.66
CA PRO A 28 19.19 -13.42 -14.75
C PRO A 28 17.73 -13.52 -14.31
N ASP A 29 17.49 -13.78 -13.02
CA ASP A 29 16.16 -13.85 -12.40
C ASP A 29 15.54 -12.47 -12.11
N GLY A 30 16.14 -11.39 -12.65
CA GLY A 30 15.75 -9.99 -12.46
C GLY A 30 15.99 -9.44 -11.05
N GLN A 31 16.72 -10.20 -10.23
CA GLN A 31 17.32 -9.73 -9.00
C GLN A 31 18.39 -8.70 -9.34
N PHE A 32 18.48 -7.61 -8.59
CA PHE A 32 19.58 -6.66 -8.75
C PHE A 32 20.13 -6.24 -7.40
N GLN A 33 21.40 -5.91 -7.38
CA GLN A 33 22.07 -5.33 -6.22
C GLN A 33 22.99 -4.20 -6.69
N TYR A 34 22.91 -3.07 -6.01
CA TYR A 34 23.82 -1.95 -6.20
C TYR A 34 24.39 -1.55 -4.84
N ALA A 35 25.65 -1.14 -4.84
CA ALA A 35 26.28 -0.50 -3.71
C ALA A 35 27.31 0.52 -4.19
N TYR A 36 27.27 1.73 -3.66
CA TYR A 36 28.30 2.74 -3.92
C TYR A 36 28.75 3.43 -2.65
N GLN A 37 29.98 3.93 -2.66
CA GLN A 37 30.58 4.71 -1.59
C GLN A 37 31.36 5.87 -2.18
N THR A 38 31.16 7.07 -1.64
CA THR A 38 31.85 8.29 -2.03
C THR A 38 32.90 8.69 -0.99
N GLU A 39 33.84 9.54 -1.39
CA GLU A 39 34.88 10.06 -0.51
C GLU A 39 34.34 10.96 0.62
N ASP A 40 33.18 11.58 0.42
CA ASP A 40 32.49 12.40 1.43
C ASP A 40 31.78 11.56 2.52
N GLY A 41 32.01 10.24 2.54
CA GLY A 41 31.42 9.34 3.53
C GLY A 41 29.93 9.06 3.29
N ILE A 42 29.45 9.26 2.07
CA ILE A 42 28.11 8.81 1.66
C ILE A 42 28.24 7.40 1.11
N SER A 43 27.44 6.48 1.63
CA SER A 43 27.29 5.15 1.03
C SER A 43 25.83 4.81 0.87
N SER A 44 25.50 4.10 -0.19
CA SER A 44 24.15 3.61 -0.44
C SER A 44 24.23 2.23 -1.04
N GLU A 45 23.36 1.36 -0.56
CA GLU A 45 23.18 0.02 -1.10
C GLU A 45 21.69 -0.27 -1.24
N ALA A 46 21.32 -0.96 -2.31
CA ALA A 46 20.01 -1.58 -2.37
C ALA A 46 20.05 -2.86 -3.18
N ARG A 47 19.08 -3.70 -2.88
CA ARG A 47 18.82 -4.94 -3.56
C ARG A 47 17.34 -5.04 -3.87
N GLY A 48 17.02 -5.40 -5.11
CA GLY A 48 15.67 -5.64 -5.56
C GLY A 48 15.48 -7.11 -5.89
N THR A 49 14.33 -7.65 -5.46
CA THR A 49 13.93 -9.02 -5.72
C THR A 49 12.56 -9.04 -6.37
N LEU A 50 12.39 -9.80 -7.45
CA LEU A 50 11.06 -10.11 -7.97
C LEU A 50 10.41 -11.14 -7.04
N VAL A 51 9.36 -10.69 -6.37
CA VAL A 51 8.47 -11.54 -5.59
C VAL A 51 7.34 -11.92 -6.53
N ASN A 52 7.30 -13.20 -6.93
CA ASN A 52 6.11 -13.74 -7.57
C ASN A 52 5.03 -13.79 -6.49
N SER A 53 4.23 -12.72 -6.38
CA SER A 53 3.01 -12.70 -5.60
C SER A 53 2.06 -13.69 -6.26
N ASN A 54 2.11 -14.94 -5.79
CA ASN A 54 1.24 -16.06 -6.14
C ASN A 54 -0.22 -15.86 -5.68
N ALA A 55 -0.65 -14.61 -5.54
CA ALA A 55 -2.03 -14.25 -5.32
C ALA A 55 -2.71 -14.13 -6.68
N ARG A 56 -3.77 -14.91 -6.85
CA ARG A 56 -4.66 -14.99 -8.02
C ARG A 56 -5.32 -13.65 -8.40
N ASP A 57 -4.99 -12.59 -7.67
CA ASP A 57 -5.56 -11.25 -7.66
C ASP A 57 -4.49 -10.13 -7.63
N ALA A 58 -3.19 -10.46 -7.70
CA ALA A 58 -2.12 -9.46 -7.79
C ALA A 58 -1.86 -9.10 -9.26
N GLU A 59 -1.85 -7.80 -9.59
CA GLU A 59 -1.71 -7.24 -10.95
C GLU A 59 -0.34 -7.47 -11.62
N GLY A 60 0.39 -8.53 -11.27
CA GLY A 60 1.67 -8.90 -11.87
C GLY A 60 2.76 -9.17 -10.84
N PRO A 61 4.00 -9.42 -11.29
CA PRO A 61 5.13 -9.68 -10.41
C PRO A 61 5.44 -8.46 -9.55
N ALA A 62 5.24 -8.57 -8.24
CA ALA A 62 5.61 -7.54 -7.28
C ALA A 62 7.14 -7.45 -7.16
N THR A 63 7.69 -6.24 -7.29
CA THR A 63 9.13 -6.03 -7.04
C THR A 63 9.29 -5.44 -5.66
N ALA A 64 9.98 -6.17 -4.78
CA ALA A 64 10.37 -5.66 -3.47
C ALA A 64 11.82 -5.17 -3.52
N VAL A 65 12.05 -3.91 -3.21
CA VAL A 65 13.38 -3.30 -3.12
C VAL A 65 13.65 -2.96 -1.67
N THR A 66 14.77 -3.45 -1.15
CA THR A 66 15.27 -3.10 0.19
C THR A 66 16.62 -2.46 0.06
N GLY A 67 16.87 -1.39 0.80
CA GLY A 67 18.15 -0.72 0.76
C GLY A 67 18.43 0.07 2.02
N GLN A 68 19.66 0.55 2.11
CA GLN A 68 20.07 1.49 3.13
C GLN A 68 21.02 2.52 2.53
N TYR A 69 20.91 3.75 3.01
CA TYR A 69 21.85 4.80 2.70
C TYR A 69 22.33 5.44 3.99
N SER A 70 23.61 5.81 3.99
CA SER A 70 24.25 6.51 5.09
C SER A 70 24.96 7.74 4.57
N TYR A 71 24.89 8.82 5.34
CA TYR A 71 25.57 10.08 5.03
C TYR A 71 26.08 10.73 6.31
N THR A 72 27.16 11.50 6.18
CA THR A 72 27.69 12.30 7.29
C THR A 72 27.00 13.66 7.30
N GLY A 73 26.35 13.99 8.41
CA GLY A 73 25.70 15.29 8.60
C GLY A 73 26.70 16.42 8.85
N PRO A 74 26.26 17.70 8.77
CA PRO A 74 27.11 18.86 9.08
C PRO A 74 27.62 18.89 10.53
N ASP A 75 26.96 18.14 11.41
CA ASP A 75 27.30 17.88 12.81
C ASP A 75 28.35 16.77 13.00
N GLY A 76 28.81 16.12 11.92
CA GLY A 76 29.82 15.06 11.96
C GLY A 76 29.27 13.69 12.34
N GLN A 77 27.97 13.55 12.60
CA GLN A 77 27.33 12.27 12.87
C GLN A 77 26.97 11.54 11.56
N VAL A 78 27.08 10.21 11.59
CA VAL A 78 26.65 9.37 10.48
C VAL A 78 25.18 9.01 10.66
N TYR A 79 24.36 9.47 9.72
CA TYR A 79 22.94 9.17 9.67
C TYR A 79 22.72 8.00 8.73
N THR A 80 22.08 6.94 9.23
CA THR A 80 21.71 5.77 8.43
C THR A 80 20.19 5.69 8.30
N VAL A 81 19.72 5.46 7.07
CA VAL A 81 18.31 5.22 6.75
C VAL A 81 18.22 3.89 6.02
N SER A 82 17.38 3.01 6.55
CA SER A 82 16.94 1.79 5.89
C SER A 82 15.59 2.04 5.23
N TYR A 83 15.33 1.41 4.10
CA TYR A 83 14.04 1.53 3.42
C TYR A 83 13.59 0.22 2.78
N VAL A 84 12.28 0.07 2.69
CA VAL A 84 11.58 -1.02 2.02
C VAL A 84 10.58 -0.42 1.05
N ALA A 85 10.66 -0.80 -0.22
CA ALA A 85 9.73 -0.42 -1.28
C ALA A 85 9.10 -1.68 -1.86
N ASP A 86 7.83 -1.91 -1.55
CA ASP A 86 7.03 -3.04 -2.02
C ASP A 86 5.65 -2.56 -2.50
N GLU A 87 4.70 -3.48 -2.69
CA GLU A 87 3.31 -3.17 -3.10
C GLU A 87 2.60 -2.20 -2.15
N ASN A 88 3.05 -2.11 -0.89
CA ASN A 88 2.53 -1.19 0.10
C ASN A 88 3.25 0.18 0.09
N GLY A 89 4.07 0.46 -0.92
CA GLY A 89 4.77 1.72 -1.14
C GLY A 89 6.14 1.81 -0.46
N TYR A 90 6.71 3.01 -0.43
CA TYR A 90 8.03 3.29 0.15
C TYR A 90 7.93 3.58 1.65
N ARG A 91 8.64 2.78 2.46
CA ARG A 91 8.72 2.94 3.92
C ARG A 91 10.18 3.05 4.34
N ALA A 92 10.58 4.22 4.84
CA ALA A 92 11.90 4.44 5.39
C ALA A 92 11.87 4.38 6.93
N SER A 93 12.95 3.86 7.51
CA SER A 93 13.19 3.77 8.94
C SER A 93 14.62 4.19 9.23
N GLY A 94 14.80 5.14 10.16
CA GLY A 94 16.11 5.65 10.56
C GLY A 94 16.02 6.29 11.94
N ALA A 95 17.13 6.26 12.69
CA ALA A 95 17.18 6.77 14.07
C ALA A 95 16.88 8.28 14.17
N HIS A 96 17.06 9.02 13.08
CA HIS A 96 16.80 10.46 13.00
C HIS A 96 15.45 10.80 12.34
N LEU A 97 14.74 9.80 11.81
CA LEU A 97 13.42 10.04 11.25
C LEU A 97 12.42 10.22 12.40
N PRO A 98 11.41 11.09 12.25
CA PRO A 98 10.37 11.26 13.26
C PRO A 98 9.68 9.90 13.49
N GLN A 99 9.95 9.30 14.65
CA GLN A 99 9.27 8.07 15.04
C GLN A 99 7.81 8.40 15.35
N PRO A 100 6.84 7.59 14.88
CA PRO A 100 5.48 7.68 15.34
C PRO A 100 5.47 7.58 16.87
N HIS A 101 4.76 8.48 17.53
CA HIS A 101 4.61 8.44 18.98
C HIS A 101 4.02 7.08 19.40
N PRO A 102 4.47 6.50 20.52
CA PRO A 102 3.94 5.23 20.99
C PRO A 102 2.43 5.32 21.15
N ILE A 103 1.71 4.29 20.69
CA ILE A 103 0.26 4.22 20.83
C ILE A 103 -0.09 4.22 22.33
N PRO A 104 -0.94 5.16 22.80
CA PRO A 104 -1.30 5.23 24.22
C PRO A 104 -1.96 3.94 24.70
N GLU A 105 -1.68 3.56 25.95
CA GLU A 105 -2.11 2.30 26.57
C GLU A 105 -3.64 2.07 26.48
N ALA A 106 -4.42 3.16 26.47
CA ALA A 106 -5.86 3.12 26.31
C ALA A 106 -6.31 2.50 24.97
N ILE A 107 -5.59 2.75 23.87
CA ILE A 107 -5.91 2.19 22.55
C ILE A 107 -5.52 0.72 22.49
N GLN A 108 -4.38 0.35 23.11
CA GLN A 108 -3.98 -1.07 23.22
C GLN A 108 -5.02 -1.88 24.00
N LYS A 109 -5.47 -1.38 25.15
CA LYS A 109 -6.55 -2.01 25.94
C LYS A 109 -7.85 -2.11 25.14
N SER A 110 -8.17 -1.09 24.34
CA SER A 110 -9.37 -1.11 23.51
C SER A 110 -9.29 -2.14 22.38
N LEU A 111 -8.13 -2.29 21.73
CA LEU A 111 -7.90 -3.33 20.73
C LEU A 111 -8.03 -4.73 21.34
N GLU A 112 -7.50 -4.91 22.55
CA GLU A 112 -7.57 -6.18 23.25
C GLU A 112 -8.98 -6.51 23.75
N LEU A 113 -9.73 -5.50 24.22
CA LEU A 113 -11.15 -5.64 24.54
C LEU A 113 -11.98 -5.99 23.31
N ASN A 114 -11.73 -5.36 22.16
CA ASN A 114 -12.40 -5.69 20.90
C ASN A 114 -12.05 -7.10 20.41
N ALA A 115 -10.78 -7.49 20.51
CA ALA A 115 -10.32 -8.83 20.13
C ALA A 115 -10.89 -9.91 21.06
N ARG A 116 -11.09 -9.60 22.35
CA ARG A 116 -11.65 -10.51 23.36
C ARG A 116 -13.17 -10.56 23.37
N SER A 117 -13.85 -9.54 22.86
CA SER A 117 -15.31 -9.43 22.93
C SER A 117 -15.95 -9.78 21.58
N PRO A 118 -16.63 -10.94 21.44
CA PRO A 118 -17.38 -11.27 20.21
C PRO A 118 -18.69 -10.46 20.05
N GLN A 119 -18.79 -9.25 20.61
CA GLN A 119 -20.07 -8.55 20.81
C GLN A 119 -20.42 -7.49 19.74
N SER A 120 -19.57 -7.29 18.73
CA SER A 120 -19.84 -6.28 17.69
C SER A 120 -20.87 -6.73 16.62
N GLU A 121 -21.16 -8.03 16.48
CA GLU A 121 -22.17 -8.51 15.52
C GLU A 121 -23.59 -8.59 16.10
N SER A 122 -23.72 -8.72 17.43
CA SER A 122 -25.00 -9.04 18.09
C SER A 122 -25.94 -7.84 18.22
N GLY A 123 -25.39 -6.63 18.36
CA GLY A 123 -26.18 -5.40 18.59
C GLY A 123 -26.96 -4.93 17.35
N PHE A 124 -26.40 -5.12 16.16
CA PHE A 124 -27.09 -4.76 14.92
C PHE A 124 -28.26 -5.70 14.63
N GLN A 125 -28.09 -7.01 14.78
CA GLN A 125 -29.16 -7.99 14.59
C GLN A 125 -30.31 -7.83 15.61
N GLN A 126 -30.00 -7.51 16.87
CA GLN A 126 -31.03 -7.24 17.88
C GLN A 126 -31.89 -6.03 17.53
N SER A 127 -31.32 -4.97 16.95
CA SER A 127 -32.11 -3.80 16.54
C SER A 127 -33.13 -4.12 15.44
N TYR A 128 -32.79 -5.04 14.52
CA TYR A 128 -33.72 -5.53 13.49
C TYR A 128 -34.85 -6.36 14.10
N GLN A 129 -34.55 -7.23 15.07
CA GLN A 129 -35.58 -8.02 15.74
C GLN A 129 -36.46 -7.18 16.68
N GLN A 130 -35.89 -6.18 17.35
CA GLN A 130 -36.62 -5.26 18.21
C GLN A 130 -37.61 -4.39 17.42
N ARG A 131 -37.22 -3.95 16.21
CA ARG A 131 -38.12 -3.20 15.32
C ARG A 131 -39.15 -4.09 14.62
N ALA A 132 -38.83 -5.37 14.39
CA ALA A 132 -39.79 -6.35 13.90
C ALA A 132 -40.85 -6.74 14.96
N ALA A 133 -40.50 -6.71 16.26
CA ALA A 133 -41.41 -7.08 17.34
C ALA A 133 -42.54 -6.06 17.60
N PHE A 134 -42.34 -4.78 17.28
CA PHE A 134 -43.37 -3.73 17.40
C PHE A 134 -44.18 -3.48 16.12
N ALA A 135 -43.82 -4.14 15.01
CA ALA A 135 -44.59 -4.10 13.78
C ALA A 135 -45.52 -5.33 13.68
N ALA A 136 -46.70 -5.24 14.29
CA ALA A 136 -47.80 -6.18 14.03
C ALA A 136 -48.21 -6.10 12.53
N PRO A 137 -48.64 -7.23 11.91
CA PRO A 137 -48.70 -7.37 10.46
C PRO A 137 -49.86 -6.57 9.86
N ALA A 138 -49.55 -5.46 9.19
CA ALA A 138 -50.49 -4.89 8.23
C ALA A 138 -50.52 -5.82 7.00
N SER A 139 -51.63 -6.53 6.82
CA SER A 139 -51.92 -7.36 5.65
C SER A 139 -51.66 -6.58 4.35
N PRO A 140 -50.73 -7.00 3.48
CA PRO A 140 -50.69 -6.45 2.14
C PRO A 140 -51.80 -7.12 1.32
N SER A 141 -52.86 -6.36 1.08
CA SER A 141 -53.88 -6.64 0.08
C SER A 141 -53.23 -6.96 -1.26
N SER A 142 -53.68 -8.05 -1.88
CA SER A 142 -53.24 -8.49 -3.19
C SER A 142 -53.73 -7.53 -4.27
N SER A 143 -52.87 -6.66 -4.77
CA SER A 143 -53.06 -6.02 -6.08
C SER A 143 -51.74 -6.02 -6.84
N ARG A 144 -51.44 -7.16 -7.48
CA ARG A 144 -50.46 -7.18 -8.58
C ARG A 144 -51.12 -6.54 -9.80
N PRO A 145 -50.60 -5.45 -10.38
CA PRO A 145 -51.01 -5.06 -11.72
C PRO A 145 -50.46 -6.07 -12.73
N SER A 146 -51.36 -6.69 -13.48
CA SER A 146 -51.04 -7.56 -14.61
C SER A 146 -50.33 -6.75 -15.71
N PRO A 147 -49.17 -7.19 -16.25
CA PRO A 147 -48.76 -6.73 -17.57
C PRO A 147 -49.69 -7.37 -18.61
N VAL A 148 -50.47 -6.52 -19.28
CA VAL A 148 -51.28 -6.90 -20.44
C VAL A 148 -50.36 -7.38 -21.56
N SER A 149 -50.75 -8.51 -22.15
CA SER A 149 -50.02 -9.26 -23.17
C SER A 149 -49.78 -8.46 -24.45
N SER A 150 -48.60 -8.62 -25.06
CA SER A 150 -48.49 -8.64 -26.53
C SER A 150 -48.22 -10.07 -26.99
N ARG A 151 -49.27 -10.66 -27.59
CA ARG A 151 -49.21 -11.82 -28.49
C ARG A 151 -48.21 -11.49 -29.61
N ARG A 152 -47.52 -12.45 -30.24
CA ARG A 152 -48.13 -13.49 -31.09
C ARG A 152 -47.03 -14.38 -31.70
N ALA A 153 -47.27 -15.70 -31.65
CA ALA A 153 -47.04 -16.77 -32.65
C ALA A 153 -45.65 -16.89 -33.32
N ALA A 154 -45.15 -18.04 -33.75
CA ALA A 154 -45.45 -19.47 -33.67
C ALA A 154 -44.33 -20.17 -34.49
N ALA A 155 -44.33 -21.51 -34.49
CA ALA A 155 -43.52 -22.45 -35.27
C ALA A 155 -42.12 -22.75 -34.66
N SER A 156 -41.88 -23.87 -33.97
CA SER A 156 -42.02 -25.31 -34.30
C SER A 156 -40.88 -25.87 -35.15
N SER A 157 -40.47 -27.10 -34.81
CA SER A 157 -39.51 -28.01 -35.46
C SER A 157 -38.04 -27.85 -34.97
N SER A 158 -37.57 -28.72 -34.06
CA SER A 158 -37.07 -30.10 -34.23
C SER A 158 -35.69 -30.15 -34.88
N ALA A 159 -34.61 -30.27 -34.10
CA ALA A 159 -33.88 -31.53 -33.83
C ALA A 159 -32.44 -31.46 -34.45
N PRO A 160 -31.50 -32.35 -34.06
CA PRO A 160 -30.08 -32.02 -33.86
C PRO A 160 -29.10 -32.55 -34.93
N GLY A 161 -27.87 -32.03 -34.98
CA GLY A 161 -26.78 -32.67 -35.74
C GLY A 161 -25.48 -31.88 -35.87
N ARG A 162 -24.48 -32.27 -35.05
CA ARG A 162 -23.02 -32.45 -35.24
C ARG A 162 -22.23 -31.94 -36.50
N PRO A 163 -20.86 -31.90 -36.45
CA PRO A 163 -20.01 -30.78 -36.89
C PRO A 163 -19.15 -31.02 -38.17
N CYS A 164 -18.38 -29.97 -38.53
CA CYS A 164 -17.18 -29.92 -39.43
C CYS A 164 -17.45 -30.14 -40.93
N PRO A 165 -16.57 -29.69 -41.88
CA PRO A 165 -15.10 -29.66 -41.89
C PRO A 165 -14.43 -28.36 -41.48
#